data_AF-F3GP40-F1
#
_entry.id   AF-F3GP40-F1
#
_cell.length_a   1.000
_cell.length_b   1.000
_cell.length_c   1.000
_cell.angle_alpha   90.00
_cell.angle_beta   90.00
_cell.angle_gamma   90.00
#
_symmetry.space_group_name_H-M   'P 1'
#
loop_
_entity.id
_entity.type
_entity.pdbx_description
1 polymer ?
#
loop_
_entity_poly.entity_id
_entity_poly.type
_entity_poly.pdbx_seq_one_letter_code
_entity_poly.pdbx_strand_id
1 'polypeptide(L)' 'MNDWLIPDWPAPAQIKSCVTTRSGGVSLAPFDSFNLGDHVDDSPQAVATN' A
#
# COMPACT_ATOMS: atom_id res chain seq x y z
N MET A 1 -9.10 -3.83 12.28
CA MET A 1 -8.42 -2.55 11.95
C MET A 1 -8.19 -2.57 10.46
N ASN A 2 -8.39 -1.45 9.76
CA ASN A 2 -8.06 -1.39 8.33
C ASN A 2 -6.55 -1.13 8.19
N ASP A 3 -5.91 -1.80 7.22
CA ASP A 3 -4.47 -1.67 6.93
C ASP A 3 -4.13 -0.41 6.09
N TRP A 4 -5.11 0.46 5.85
CA TRP A 4 -4.98 1.71 5.11
C TRP A 4 -5.69 2.87 5.82
N LEU A 5 -5.28 4.09 5.48
CA LEU A 5 -5.85 5.33 5.99
C LEU A 5 -6.81 5.94 4.98
N ILE A 6 -7.82 6.65 5.47
CA ILE A 6 -8.70 7.49 4.65
C ILE A 6 -8.33 8.95 4.92
N PRO A 7 -7.94 9.73 3.89
CA PRO A 7 -7.63 11.15 4.05
C PRO A 7 -8.78 11.93 4.66
N ASP A 8 -8.50 12.70 5.71
CA ASP A 8 -9.47 13.60 6.34
C ASP A 8 -9.48 14.94 5.59
N TRP A 9 -10.40 15.06 4.63
CA TRP A 9 -10.60 16.25 3.81
C TRP A 9 -12.04 16.28 3.28
N PRO A 10 -12.56 17.45 2.85
CA PRO A 10 -13.95 17.59 2.40
C PRO A 10 -14.16 17.04 0.97
N ALA A 11 -13.93 15.75 0.78
CA ALA A 11 -14.14 15.07 -0.50
C ALA A 11 -15.65 15.03 -0.86
N PRO A 12 -16.02 15.27 -2.13
CA PRO A 12 -17.37 14.97 -2.61
C PRO A 12 -17.71 13.49 -2.38
N ALA A 13 -18.97 13.17 -2.10
CA ALA A 13 -19.41 11.80 -1.75
C ALA A 13 -19.04 10.71 -2.79
N GLN A 14 -18.86 11.13 -4.04
CA GLN A 14 -18.55 10.28 -5.19
C GLN A 14 -17.06 9.96 -5.32
N ILE A 15 -16.21 10.67 -4.58
CA ILE A 15 -14.76 10.50 -4.60
C ILE A 15 -14.37 9.52 -3.49
N LYS A 16 -13.56 8.53 -3.86
CA LYS A 16 -12.93 7.60 -2.93
C LYS A 16 -11.43 7.81 -2.99
N SER A 17 -10.79 7.78 -1.83
CA SER A 17 -9.35 7.86 -1.68
C SER A 17 -8.92 6.93 -0.55
N CYS A 18 -7.68 6.47 -0.64
CA CYS A 18 -7.01 5.74 0.43
C CYS A 18 -5.53 6.11 0.41
N VAL A 19 -4.87 5.88 1.55
CA VAL A 19 -3.42 5.94 1.68
C VAL A 19 -3.00 4.59 2.25
N THR A 20 -2.19 3.87 1.49
CA THR A 20 -1.68 2.57 1.91
C THR A 20 -0.72 2.74 3.08
N THR A 21 -0.59 1.72 3.91
CA THR A 21 0.49 1.63 4.90
C THR A 21 1.45 0.52 4.49
N ARG A 22 2.46 0.25 5.33
CA ARG A 22 3.37 -0.89 5.13
C ARG A 22 2.77 -2.24 5.53
N SER A 23 1.58 -2.27 6.10
CA SER A 23 0.92 -3.47 6.62
C SER A 23 0.14 -4.21 5.53
N GLY A 24 -0.02 -5.53 5.68
CA GLY A 24 -0.95 -6.33 4.87
C GLY A 24 -0.39 -6.86 3.54
N GLY A 25 0.91 -6.72 3.28
CA GLY A 25 1.54 -7.26 2.08
C GLY A 25 2.37 -8.51 2.31
N VAL A 26 3.07 -8.93 1.25
CA VAL A 26 3.83 -10.19 1.18
C VAL A 26 5.33 -10.00 0.94
N SER A 27 5.79 -8.76 0.75
CA SER A 27 7.21 -8.46 0.61
C SER A 27 7.98 -8.80 1.89
N LEU A 28 9.24 -9.21 1.73
CA LEU A 28 10.14 -9.56 2.83
C LEU A 28 11.10 -8.41 3.13
N ALA A 29 11.77 -8.44 4.29
CA ALA A 29 12.79 -7.47 4.65
C ALA A 29 13.86 -7.32 3.54
N PRO A 30 14.29 -6.09 3.20
CA PRO A 30 14.01 -4.82 3.88
C PRO A 30 12.69 -4.13 3.44
N PHE A 31 11.89 -4.81 2.62
CA PHE A 31 10.66 -4.29 2.03
C PHE A 31 9.40 -4.85 2.68
N ASP A 32 9.46 -5.37 3.90
CA ASP A 32 8.28 -5.84 4.61
C ASP A 32 7.27 -4.70 4.87
N SER A 33 5.96 -4.87 4.68
CA SER A 33 5.25 -6.01 4.05
C SER A 33 4.53 -5.62 2.74
N PHE A 34 4.00 -4.40 2.64
CA PHE A 34 3.22 -3.92 1.49
C PHE A 34 4.01 -2.89 0.67
N ASN A 35 4.92 -3.38 -0.17
CA ASN A 35 5.71 -2.55 -1.07
C ASN A 35 5.08 -2.52 -2.48
N LEU A 36 4.81 -1.31 -2.99
CA LEU A 36 4.28 -1.08 -4.34
C LEU A 36 5.36 -0.54 -5.31
N GLY A 37 6.59 -0.33 -4.83
CA GLY A 37 7.69 0.17 -5.65
C GLY A 37 8.35 -0.97 -6.44
N ASP A 38 8.30 -0.89 -7.77
CA ASP A 38 8.86 -1.88 -8.71
C ASP A 38 10.30 -1.61 -9.17
N HIS A 39 10.91 -0.53 -8.67
CA HIS A 39 12.23 -0.01 -9.08
C HIS A 39 13.20 0.10 -7.90
N VAL A 40 12.94 -0.62 -6.81
CA VAL A 40 13.71 -0.56 -5.56
C VAL A 40 14.34 -1.91 -5.19
N ASP A 41 14.46 -2.83 -6.15
CA ASP A 41 15.07 -4.18 -6.00
C ASP A 41 14.29 -5.17 -5.10
N ASP A 42 12.99 -4.95 -4.90
CA ASP A 42 12.11 -5.96 -4.31
C ASP A 42 11.72 -7.05 -5.32
N SER A 43 11.20 -8.19 -4.84
CA SER A 43 10.67 -9.24 -5.71
C SER A 43 9.53 -8.71 -6.57
N PRO A 44 9.62 -8.77 -7.92
CA PRO A 44 8.56 -8.30 -8.80
C PRO A 44 7.22 -9.01 -8.57
N GLN A 45 7.26 -10.28 -8.17
CA GLN A 45 6.06 -11.06 -7.84
C GLN A 45 5.42 -10.58 -6.53
N ALA A 46 6.22 -10.22 -5.53
CA ALA A 46 5.70 -9.67 -4.27
C ALA A 46 5.08 -8.29 -4.51
N VAL A 47 5.76 -7.41 -5.25
CA VAL A 47 5.26 -6.08 -5.61
C VAL A 47 3.95 -6.15 -6.41
N ALA A 48 3.81 -7.09 -7.35
CA ALA A 48 2.57 -7.28 -8.10
C ALA A 48 1.42 -7.92 -7.29
N THR A 49 1.74 -8.56 -6.16
CA THR A 49 0.75 -9.17 -5.25
C THR A 49 0.25 -8.19 -4.20
N ASN A 50 1.10 -7.24 -3.81
CA ASN A 50 0.75 -6.10 -2.96
C ASN A 50 -0.14 -5.13 -3.76
#